data_AF-A0A2E5JM46-F1
#
_entry.id   AF-A0A2E5JM46-F1
#
_cell.length_a   1.000
_cell.length_b   1.000
_cell.length_c   1.000
_cell.angle_alpha   90.00
_cell.angle_beta   90.00
_cell.angle_gamma   90.00
#
_symmetry.space_group_name_H-M   'P 1'
#
loop_
_entity.id
_entity.type
_entity.pdbx_description
1 polymer ?
#
loop_
_entity_poly.entity_id
_entity_poly.type
_entity_poly.pdbx_seq_one_letter_code
_entity_poly.pdbx_strand_id
1 'polypeptide(L)'
;MFSSTSSSITPFNGEANQRILAPASYVRVKHFPLLLVGLFFLSGCTSYINLIDDAPEALPLKQSLVQKLSCDKMPIVASQSSEDNKTLDDVFNSLNLTIEEELILAILQQMAVRPATTSPWARLQVSILKNNKWTSFDYYKAAPAKPLWQGLQDLTVRLKLKPLNHYLRLAEKIFPSSMEIGSPFAQYLEKYKSPLSEDIAMGQFFKAGQILKSGESIPSLKWTRLPKLLKDNEPLSPLRSPVFNSTSFESTKVQCNFDIDLYSKSVYLVRPDPGVNYNILARLKKNTGFVFISSVELQDPKPIQAGVTILRQLPALRPAPICLVEREKDHQLLMSSLKGRDPGQHLYNLLQYSIDRATKIEEVGTYLSFPRHQFLYGPARMLYESSRGSATNLESFLKMDFPIYHSPALGEVWVWGKFQDGSSGLSVDERTQASLRCPK
;
A
#
# COMPACT_ATOMS: atom_id res chain seq x y z
N MET A 1 -27.46 41.54 7.29
CA MET A 1 -26.95 42.92 7.13
C MET A 1 -25.47 42.94 7.47
N PHE A 2 -24.59 42.79 6.48
CA PHE A 2 -23.19 43.23 6.59
C PHE A 2 -22.73 43.62 5.19
N SER A 3 -22.22 44.84 5.11
CA SER A 3 -21.96 45.60 3.89
C SER A 3 -20.68 45.16 3.19
N SER A 4 -20.78 45.18 1.87
CA SER A 4 -19.73 45.20 0.87
C SER A 4 -18.68 46.29 1.08
N THR A 5 -17.41 45.96 0.84
CA THR A 5 -16.43 46.91 0.31
C THR A 5 -15.66 46.26 -0.85
N SER A 6 -15.92 46.83 -2.02
CA SER A 6 -15.26 46.61 -3.31
C SER A 6 -13.87 47.23 -3.33
N SER A 7 -12.89 46.52 -3.91
CA SER A 7 -11.62 47.12 -4.36
C SER A 7 -11.59 47.15 -5.89
N SER A 8 -11.28 48.35 -6.39
CA SER A 8 -11.25 48.78 -7.77
C SER A 8 -9.92 48.46 -8.44
N ILE A 9 -9.99 47.88 -9.64
CA ILE A 9 -8.85 47.70 -10.55
C ILE A 9 -8.91 48.82 -11.57
N THR A 10 -7.86 49.63 -11.64
CA THR A 10 -7.65 50.65 -12.68
C THR A 10 -6.89 50.07 -13.87
N PRO A 11 -7.16 50.57 -15.10
CA PRO A 11 -6.62 50.01 -16.34
C PRO A 11 -5.28 50.65 -16.72
N PHE A 12 -4.37 49.85 -17.28
CA PHE A 12 -3.17 50.31 -17.97
C PHE A 12 -3.46 50.39 -19.47
N ASN A 13 -3.28 51.58 -20.06
CA ASN A 13 -3.39 51.84 -21.49
C ASN A 13 -2.27 52.78 -21.94
N GLY A 14 -1.63 52.44 -23.07
CA GLY A 14 -0.89 53.34 -23.97
C GLY A 14 0.50 53.81 -23.49
N GLU A 15 1.52 54.02 -24.30
CA GLU A 15 1.63 54.14 -25.76
C GLU A 15 3.06 53.77 -26.20
N ALA A 16 3.17 53.20 -27.41
CA ALA A 16 4.40 53.05 -28.15
C ALA A 16 4.57 54.23 -29.12
N ASN A 17 5.79 54.72 -29.31
CA ASN A 17 6.12 55.71 -30.34
C ASN A 17 7.02 55.13 -31.43
N GLN A 18 6.64 55.52 -32.66
CA GLN A 18 7.03 55.02 -33.98
C GLN A 18 8.40 55.52 -34.46
N ARG A 19 9.05 54.74 -35.34
CA ARG A 19 9.79 55.21 -36.54
C ARG A 19 9.71 54.11 -37.63
N ILE A 20 9.04 54.30 -38.77
CA ILE A 20 9.39 55.00 -40.04
C ILE A 20 9.74 53.99 -41.17
N LEU A 21 8.88 54.02 -42.22
CA LEU A 21 9.06 53.73 -43.67
C LEU A 21 9.47 52.30 -44.09
N ALA A 22 9.02 51.68 -45.20
CA ALA A 22 8.42 52.13 -46.47
C ALA A 22 7.74 50.90 -47.18
N PRO A 23 7.18 51.02 -48.41
CA PRO A 23 5.90 50.39 -48.76
C PRO A 23 5.91 49.22 -49.75
N ALA A 24 4.68 48.75 -50.01
CA ALA A 24 4.13 48.17 -51.23
C ALA A 24 4.10 46.63 -51.35
N SER A 25 2.88 46.07 -51.43
CA SER A 25 2.36 45.37 -52.62
C SER A 25 0.95 44.83 -52.34
N TYR A 26 0.00 45.24 -53.19
CA TYR A 26 -1.37 44.72 -53.23
C TYR A 26 -1.37 43.28 -53.78
N VAL A 27 -1.91 42.32 -53.02
CA VAL A 27 -2.24 40.97 -53.52
C VAL A 27 -3.75 40.77 -53.41
N ARG A 28 -4.42 40.67 -54.56
CA ARG A 28 -5.81 40.21 -54.68
C ARG A 28 -5.87 38.72 -54.29
N VAL A 29 -6.42 38.40 -53.12
CA VAL A 29 -6.76 37.00 -52.77
C VAL A 29 -8.21 36.75 -53.16
N LYS A 30 -8.38 35.97 -54.23
CA LYS A 30 -9.65 35.40 -54.68
C LYS A 30 -10.26 34.55 -53.56
N HIS A 31 -11.55 34.75 -53.32
CA HIS A 31 -12.36 33.93 -52.41
C HIS A 31 -12.55 32.52 -53.00
N PHE A 32 -11.79 31.54 -52.51
CA PHE A 32 -12.12 30.11 -52.27
C PHE A 32 -10.79 29.33 -52.13
N PRO A 33 -10.66 28.32 -51.23
CA PRO A 33 -11.72 27.52 -50.63
C PRO A 33 -11.55 27.32 -49.11
N LEU A 34 -12.25 28.11 -48.29
CA LEU A 34 -12.37 27.84 -46.84
C LEU A 34 -13.20 26.56 -46.56
N LEU A 35 -13.95 26.10 -47.56
CA LEU A 35 -14.84 24.94 -47.50
C LEU A 35 -14.07 23.60 -47.60
N LEU A 36 -12.89 23.58 -48.24
CA LEU A 36 -12.07 22.36 -48.34
C LEU A 36 -11.33 22.04 -47.04
N VAL A 37 -10.91 23.04 -46.27
CA VAL A 37 -10.24 22.84 -44.98
C VAL A 37 -11.22 22.28 -43.94
N GLY A 38 -12.48 22.72 -43.94
CA GLY A 38 -13.51 22.17 -43.05
C GLY A 38 -13.83 20.69 -43.31
N LEU A 39 -13.77 20.25 -44.56
CA LEU A 39 -13.97 18.83 -44.93
C LEU A 39 -12.82 17.93 -44.46
N PHE A 40 -11.57 18.42 -44.47
CA PHE A 40 -10.42 17.66 -43.95
C PHE A 40 -10.45 17.48 -42.43
N PHE A 41 -10.98 18.44 -41.67
CA PHE A 41 -11.15 18.29 -40.22
C PHE A 41 -12.28 17.31 -39.87
N LEU A 42 -13.35 17.24 -40.66
CA LEU A 42 -14.44 16.27 -40.44
C LEU A 42 -14.07 14.84 -40.84
N SER A 43 -13.28 14.65 -41.92
CA SER A 43 -12.77 13.34 -42.33
C SER A 43 -11.63 12.83 -41.43
N GLY A 44 -10.85 13.74 -40.85
CA GLY A 44 -9.77 13.40 -39.91
C GLY A 44 -10.30 12.79 -38.61
N CYS A 45 -11.40 13.34 -38.06
CA CYS A 45 -12.03 12.80 -36.87
C CYS A 45 -12.69 11.43 -37.10
N THR A 46 -13.34 11.22 -38.26
CA THR A 46 -13.97 9.92 -38.59
C THR A 46 -12.92 8.83 -38.87
N SER A 47 -11.81 9.18 -39.53
CA SER A 47 -10.73 8.22 -39.77
C SER A 47 -10.01 7.84 -38.47
N TYR A 48 -9.87 8.77 -37.53
CA TYR A 48 -9.28 8.51 -36.21
C TYR A 48 -10.19 7.68 -35.30
N ILE A 49 -11.52 7.91 -35.34
CA ILE A 49 -12.50 7.08 -34.64
C ILE A 49 -12.51 5.66 -35.23
N ASN A 50 -12.52 5.52 -36.55
CA ASN A 50 -12.41 4.20 -37.19
C ASN A 50 -11.06 3.52 -36.89
N LEU A 51 -9.94 4.27 -36.77
CA LEU A 51 -8.65 3.68 -36.40
C LEU A 51 -8.62 3.19 -34.94
N ILE A 52 -9.40 3.80 -34.05
CA ILE A 52 -9.57 3.36 -32.66
C ILE A 52 -10.54 2.18 -32.58
N ASP A 53 -11.63 2.20 -33.35
CA ASP A 53 -12.62 1.12 -33.41
C ASP A 53 -12.08 -0.14 -34.14
N ASP A 54 -11.23 0.04 -35.15
CA ASP A 54 -10.57 -1.03 -35.92
C ASP A 54 -9.26 -1.51 -35.30
N ALA A 55 -8.83 -0.95 -34.17
CA ALA A 55 -7.75 -1.51 -33.37
C ALA A 55 -8.37 -2.39 -32.28
N PRO A 56 -8.62 -3.70 -32.54
CA PRO A 56 -8.87 -4.60 -31.45
C PRO A 56 -7.55 -4.70 -30.69
N GLU A 57 -7.37 -3.88 -29.66
CA GLU A 57 -6.66 -4.34 -28.48
C GLU A 57 -7.44 -5.56 -28.02
N ALA A 58 -7.06 -6.73 -28.54
CA ALA A 58 -7.55 -8.00 -28.07
C ALA A 58 -7.30 -7.99 -26.57
N LEU A 59 -8.34 -7.73 -25.78
CA LEU A 59 -8.29 -7.76 -24.33
C LEU A 59 -7.56 -9.05 -23.99
N PRO A 60 -6.41 -8.99 -23.31
CA PRO A 60 -5.60 -10.18 -23.12
C PRO A 60 -6.32 -11.07 -22.10
N LEU A 61 -7.32 -11.84 -22.53
CA LEU A 61 -7.99 -12.90 -21.79
C LEU A 61 -7.05 -14.12 -21.66
N LYS A 62 -5.76 -13.87 -21.46
CA LYS A 62 -4.75 -14.91 -21.34
C LYS A 62 -4.59 -15.21 -19.86
N GLN A 63 -5.20 -16.32 -19.43
CA GLN A 63 -4.99 -16.86 -18.09
C GLN A 63 -3.50 -17.14 -17.89
N SER A 64 -2.82 -16.32 -17.10
CA SER A 64 -1.48 -16.64 -16.61
C SER A 64 -1.58 -17.76 -15.58
N LEU A 65 -0.64 -18.72 -15.62
CA LEU A 65 -0.46 -19.69 -14.54
C LEU A 65 -0.18 -18.93 -13.24
N VAL A 66 -1.13 -19.00 -12.32
CA VAL A 66 -1.10 -18.35 -11.02
C VAL A 66 -0.20 -19.16 -10.08
N GLN A 67 0.86 -18.55 -9.57
CA GLN A 67 1.68 -19.15 -8.53
C GLN A 67 0.99 -18.95 -7.16
N LYS A 68 0.41 -20.02 -6.63
CA LYS A 68 -0.21 -19.99 -5.30
C LYS A 68 0.85 -19.79 -4.22
N LEU A 69 0.82 -18.63 -3.57
CA LEU A 69 1.64 -18.31 -2.39
C LEU A 69 0.83 -18.63 -1.12
N SER A 70 0.78 -19.91 -0.75
CA SER A 70 0.12 -20.39 0.48
C SER A 70 1.06 -21.27 1.30
N CYS A 71 0.87 -21.25 2.62
CA CYS A 71 1.66 -22.02 3.56
C CYS A 71 0.79 -22.51 4.72
N ASP A 72 0.77 -23.82 4.95
CA ASP A 72 0.08 -24.51 6.04
C ASP A 72 1.04 -25.03 7.13
N LYS A 73 2.33 -25.16 6.79
CA LYS A 73 3.38 -25.60 7.73
C LYS A 73 3.88 -24.44 8.58
N MET A 74 3.87 -24.65 9.90
CA MET A 74 4.36 -23.69 10.89
C MET A 74 5.79 -24.02 11.36
N PRO A 75 6.64 -23.02 11.65
CA PRO A 75 6.30 -21.59 11.73
C PRO A 75 6.52 -20.84 10.40
N ILE A 76 5.71 -19.81 10.14
CA ILE A 76 5.68 -19.07 8.86
C ILE A 76 6.27 -17.67 9.06
N VAL A 77 7.10 -17.19 8.13
CA VAL A 77 7.47 -15.76 8.03
C VAL A 77 7.05 -15.25 6.65
N ALA A 78 6.44 -14.07 6.61
CA ALA A 78 5.96 -13.48 5.38
C ALA A 78 6.20 -11.98 5.38
N SER A 79 6.81 -11.47 4.32
CA SER A 79 7.10 -10.06 4.11
C SER A 79 7.16 -9.77 2.62
N GLN A 80 7.50 -8.54 2.26
CA GLN A 80 7.71 -8.13 0.88
C GLN A 80 9.12 -8.49 0.32
N SER A 81 9.89 -9.38 0.97
CA SER A 81 11.21 -9.85 0.48
C SER A 81 11.57 -11.23 1.04
N SER A 82 12.14 -12.08 0.20
CA SER A 82 12.67 -13.39 0.60
C SER A 82 13.86 -13.29 1.55
N GLU A 83 14.69 -12.28 1.35
CA GLU A 83 15.90 -11.99 2.13
C GLU A 83 15.49 -11.54 3.54
N ASP A 84 14.53 -10.61 3.64
CA ASP A 84 13.93 -10.18 4.90
C ASP A 84 13.38 -11.38 5.70
N ASN A 85 12.63 -12.25 5.02
CA ASN A 85 12.09 -13.46 5.64
C ASN A 85 13.17 -14.38 6.18
N LYS A 86 14.25 -14.57 5.41
CA LYS A 86 15.38 -15.41 5.83
C LYS A 86 16.08 -14.82 7.05
N THR A 87 16.44 -13.54 7.01
CA THR A 87 17.11 -12.86 8.13
C THR A 87 16.27 -12.91 9.40
N LEU A 88 14.96 -12.66 9.30
CA LEU A 88 14.07 -12.72 10.46
C LEU A 88 13.91 -14.14 10.99
N ASP A 89 13.75 -15.14 10.12
CA ASP A 89 13.66 -16.54 10.54
C ASP A 89 14.95 -17.00 11.23
N ASP A 90 16.13 -16.65 10.71
CA ASP A 90 17.43 -16.96 11.32
C ASP A 90 17.55 -16.29 12.72
N VAL A 91 17.11 -15.04 12.86
CA VAL A 91 17.06 -14.32 14.14
C VAL A 91 16.09 -14.98 15.13
N PHE A 92 14.89 -15.34 14.68
CA PHE A 92 13.85 -15.95 15.51
C PHE A 92 14.21 -17.38 15.95
N ASN A 93 14.95 -18.12 15.12
CA ASN A 93 15.36 -19.48 15.46
C ASN A 93 16.63 -19.51 16.33
N SER A 94 17.49 -18.48 16.24
CA SER A 94 18.69 -18.36 17.09
C SER A 94 18.41 -17.82 18.50
N LEU A 95 17.26 -17.19 18.71
CA LEU A 95 16.86 -16.58 19.97
C LEU A 95 15.56 -17.19 20.48
N ASN A 96 15.51 -17.60 21.75
CA ASN A 96 14.28 -18.12 22.35
C ASN A 96 13.32 -16.97 22.75
N LEU A 97 12.71 -16.33 21.76
CA LEU A 97 11.85 -15.15 21.93
C LEU A 97 10.36 -15.50 21.95
N THR A 98 9.58 -14.73 22.71
CA THR A 98 8.12 -14.79 22.59
C THR A 98 7.65 -14.11 21.29
N ILE A 99 6.42 -14.40 20.86
CA ILE A 99 5.87 -13.83 19.62
C ILE A 99 5.79 -12.29 19.68
N GLU A 100 5.55 -11.74 20.87
CA GLU A 100 5.52 -10.31 21.11
C GLU A 100 6.92 -9.69 21.04
N GLU A 101 7.97 -10.41 21.45
CA GLU A 101 9.36 -9.96 21.29
C GLU A 101 9.81 -10.03 19.82
N GLU A 102 9.42 -11.09 19.11
CA GLU A 102 9.64 -11.22 17.66
C GLU A 102 8.99 -10.07 16.89
N LEU A 103 7.79 -9.62 17.30
CA LEU A 103 7.13 -8.44 16.74
C LEU A 103 7.98 -7.19 16.86
N ILE A 104 8.51 -6.90 18.05
CA ILE A 104 9.34 -5.70 18.28
C ILE A 104 10.59 -5.75 17.39
N LEU A 105 11.28 -6.90 17.34
CA LEU A 105 12.46 -7.06 16.48
C LEU A 105 12.13 -6.99 14.99
N ALA A 106 10.99 -7.53 14.55
CA ALA A 106 10.56 -7.45 13.17
C ALA A 106 10.31 -6.01 12.73
N ILE A 107 9.62 -5.21 13.57
CA ILE A 107 9.41 -3.79 13.29
C ILE A 107 10.75 -3.05 13.22
N LEU A 108 11.67 -3.30 14.16
CA LEU A 108 13.01 -2.69 14.13
C LEU A 108 13.78 -3.09 12.86
N GLN A 109 13.80 -4.37 12.48
CA GLN A 109 14.47 -4.80 11.25
C GLN A 109 13.88 -4.06 10.03
N GLN A 110 12.55 -4.01 9.92
CA GLN A 110 11.86 -3.36 8.82
C GLN A 110 12.09 -1.83 8.79
N MET A 111 12.31 -1.19 9.95
CA MET A 111 12.75 0.21 10.00
C MET A 111 14.14 0.44 9.38
N ALA A 112 15.03 -0.55 9.42
CA ALA A 112 16.35 -0.46 8.81
C ALA A 112 16.31 -0.73 7.30
N VAL A 113 15.60 -1.79 6.87
CA VAL A 113 15.60 -2.21 5.45
C VAL A 113 14.59 -1.46 4.58
N ARG A 114 13.53 -0.89 5.19
CA ARG A 114 12.45 -0.19 4.49
C ARG A 114 12.11 1.16 5.13
N PRO A 115 13.10 2.05 5.26
CA PRO A 115 12.89 3.35 5.91
C PRO A 115 11.88 4.24 5.17
N ALA A 116 11.61 3.97 3.89
CA ALA A 116 10.58 4.65 3.10
C ALA A 116 9.14 4.36 3.57
N THR A 117 8.88 3.20 4.16
CA THR A 117 7.51 2.75 4.52
C THR A 117 7.35 2.44 6.01
N THR A 118 8.46 2.16 6.70
CA THR A 118 8.50 1.79 8.12
C THR A 118 9.42 2.76 8.86
N SER A 119 9.11 4.05 8.84
CA SER A 119 9.87 5.04 9.60
C SER A 119 9.27 5.27 11.00
N PRO A 120 9.97 5.96 11.94
CA PRO A 120 9.40 6.37 13.22
C PRO A 120 8.07 7.13 13.10
N TRP A 121 7.85 7.83 11.98
CA TRP A 121 6.65 8.62 11.70
C TRP A 121 5.53 7.83 11.03
N ALA A 122 5.75 6.57 10.64
CA ALA A 122 4.70 5.77 10.05
C ALA A 122 3.55 5.55 11.04
N ARG A 123 2.33 5.43 10.52
CA ARG A 123 1.23 4.82 11.27
C ARG A 123 1.55 3.35 11.45
N LEU A 124 1.25 2.80 12.63
CA LEU A 124 1.50 1.41 12.95
C LEU A 124 0.19 0.71 13.32
N GLN A 125 -0.20 -0.31 12.56
CA GLN A 125 -1.27 -1.22 12.90
C GLN A 125 -0.66 -2.58 13.25
N VAL A 126 -1.09 -3.17 14.37
CA VAL A 126 -0.61 -4.48 14.83
C VAL A 126 -1.81 -5.33 15.18
N SER A 127 -1.84 -6.55 14.69
CA SER A 127 -2.74 -7.61 15.14
C SER A 127 -1.90 -8.73 15.74
N ILE A 128 -2.21 -9.16 16.96
CA ILE A 128 -1.53 -10.24 17.68
C ILE A 128 -2.52 -11.37 17.92
N LEU A 129 -2.16 -12.57 17.50
CA LEU A 129 -2.87 -13.81 17.79
C LEU A 129 -2.30 -14.44 19.05
N LYS A 130 -3.14 -14.63 20.05
CA LYS A 130 -2.79 -15.36 21.27
C LYS A 130 -4.01 -16.10 21.78
N ASN A 131 -3.84 -17.37 22.17
CA ASN A 131 -4.93 -18.22 22.65
C ASN A 131 -6.13 -18.22 21.68
N ASN A 132 -5.86 -18.32 20.38
CA ASN A 132 -6.87 -18.29 19.31
C ASN A 132 -7.73 -17.01 19.27
N LYS A 133 -7.22 -15.90 19.80
CA LYS A 133 -7.89 -14.60 19.75
C LYS A 133 -6.98 -13.54 19.16
N TRP A 134 -7.49 -12.81 18.18
CA TRP A 134 -6.84 -11.61 17.65
C TRP A 134 -7.10 -10.41 18.56
N THR A 135 -6.03 -9.69 18.88
CA THR A 135 -6.09 -8.37 19.51
C THR A 135 -5.37 -7.38 18.59
N SER A 136 -6.05 -6.29 18.24
CA SER A 136 -5.53 -5.29 17.32
C SER A 136 -5.27 -3.95 17.99
N PHE A 137 -4.19 -3.28 17.58
CA PHE A 137 -3.78 -1.95 18.01
C PHE A 137 -3.52 -1.09 16.78
N ASP A 138 -3.91 0.18 16.85
CA ASP A 138 -3.70 1.16 15.78
C ASP A 138 -3.11 2.43 16.36
N TYR A 139 -1.86 2.72 16.03
CA TYR A 139 -1.11 3.87 16.53
C TYR A 139 -1.03 4.93 15.44
N TYR A 140 -1.77 6.01 15.64
CA TYR A 140 -1.78 7.17 14.76
C TYR A 140 -1.87 8.47 15.58
N LYS A 141 -1.07 9.44 15.17
CA LYS A 141 -1.13 10.84 15.60
C LYS A 141 -0.54 11.67 14.46
N ALA A 142 -1.19 12.77 14.10
CA ALA A 142 -0.71 13.65 13.04
C ALA A 142 0.70 14.20 13.35
N ALA A 143 1.40 14.64 12.30
CA ALA A 143 2.70 15.29 12.46
C ALA A 143 2.63 16.46 13.47
N PRO A 144 3.67 16.68 14.29
CA PRO A 144 5.03 16.13 14.20
C PRO A 144 5.26 14.81 14.98
N ALA A 145 4.20 14.16 15.46
CA ALA A 145 4.29 12.94 16.25
C ALA A 145 4.99 11.79 15.49
N LYS A 146 5.41 10.76 16.25
CA LYS A 146 6.15 9.60 15.73
C LYS A 146 5.40 8.30 16.07
N PRO A 147 4.26 8.01 15.43
CA PRO A 147 3.31 7.01 15.93
C PRO A 147 3.90 5.60 16.01
N LEU A 148 4.71 5.18 15.04
CA LEU A 148 5.38 3.88 15.08
C LEU A 148 6.35 3.81 16.27
N TRP A 149 7.19 4.82 16.48
CA TRP A 149 8.17 4.83 17.56
C TRP A 149 7.51 4.87 18.94
N GLN A 150 6.54 5.76 19.12
CA GLN A 150 5.79 5.89 20.36
C GLN A 150 4.88 4.67 20.61
N GLY A 151 4.40 4.04 19.53
CA GLY A 151 3.67 2.77 19.57
C GLY A 151 4.54 1.61 20.03
N LEU A 152 5.81 1.53 19.59
CA LEU A 152 6.76 0.55 20.12
C LEU A 152 6.97 0.71 21.63
N GLN A 153 7.03 1.95 22.13
CA GLN A 153 7.13 2.21 23.57
C GLN A 153 5.88 1.72 24.31
N ASP A 154 4.68 2.08 23.84
CA ASP A 154 3.42 1.59 24.42
C ASP A 154 3.32 0.06 24.38
N LEU A 155 3.65 -0.57 23.24
CA LEU A 155 3.61 -2.02 23.08
C LEU A 155 4.49 -2.73 24.11
N THR A 156 5.71 -2.23 24.37
CA THR A 156 6.57 -2.86 25.40
C THR A 156 5.95 -2.81 26.79
N VAL A 157 5.29 -1.70 27.15
CA VAL A 157 4.61 -1.55 28.45
C VAL A 157 3.34 -2.41 28.50
N ARG A 158 2.49 -2.29 27.48
CA ARG A 158 1.18 -2.94 27.38
C ARG A 158 1.28 -4.46 27.35
N LEU A 159 2.27 -4.99 26.63
CA LEU A 159 2.52 -6.42 26.50
C LEU A 159 3.43 -6.95 27.62
N LYS A 160 3.77 -6.12 28.62
CA LYS A 160 4.62 -6.46 29.77
C LYS A 160 5.98 -7.04 29.35
N LEU A 161 6.56 -6.48 28.30
CA LEU A 161 7.87 -6.85 27.77
C LEU A 161 8.97 -6.10 28.51
N LYS A 162 10.23 -6.41 28.18
CA LYS A 162 11.36 -5.60 28.62
C LYS A 162 11.27 -4.19 28.02
N PRO A 163 11.90 -3.17 28.63
CA PRO A 163 11.89 -1.81 28.07
C PRO A 163 12.46 -1.79 26.65
N LEU A 164 11.96 -0.90 25.78
CA LEU A 164 12.40 -0.80 24.37
C LEU A 164 13.93 -0.76 24.21
N ASN A 165 14.64 -0.07 25.11
CA ASN A 165 16.12 -0.04 25.11
C ASN A 165 16.80 -1.41 25.16
N HIS A 166 16.16 -2.41 25.77
CA HIS A 166 16.63 -3.80 25.73
C HIS A 166 16.66 -4.33 24.30
N TYR A 167 15.55 -4.18 23.57
CA TYR A 167 15.40 -4.65 22.19
C TYR A 167 16.25 -3.85 21.21
N LEU A 168 16.50 -2.56 21.45
CA LEU A 168 17.45 -1.77 20.65
C LEU A 168 18.89 -2.30 20.77
N ARG A 169 19.34 -2.64 21.99
CA ARG A 169 20.66 -3.26 22.20
C ARG A 169 20.74 -4.64 21.57
N LEU A 170 19.66 -5.40 21.65
CA LEU A 170 19.57 -6.72 21.04
C LEU A 170 19.65 -6.61 19.51
N ALA A 171 18.87 -5.73 18.90
CA ALA A 171 18.90 -5.43 17.46
C ALA A 171 20.30 -5.03 16.98
N GLU A 172 21.00 -4.16 17.73
CA GLU A 172 22.38 -3.74 17.39
C GLU A 172 23.40 -4.88 17.50
N LYS A 173 23.15 -5.88 18.34
CA LYS A 173 24.00 -7.07 18.48
C LYS A 173 23.76 -8.11 17.37
N ILE A 174 22.50 -8.31 16.97
CA ILE A 174 22.10 -9.46 16.14
C ILE A 174 21.93 -9.12 14.66
N PHE A 175 21.57 -7.88 14.33
CA PHE A 175 21.43 -7.49 12.94
C PHE A 175 22.81 -7.29 12.32
N PRO A 176 22.99 -7.64 11.03
CA PRO A 176 24.27 -7.46 10.37
C PRO A 176 24.65 -5.97 10.34
N SER A 177 25.96 -5.71 10.27
CA SER A 177 26.51 -4.35 10.20
C SER A 177 26.13 -3.62 8.91
N SER A 178 25.78 -4.35 7.86
CA SER A 178 25.20 -3.86 6.63
C SER A 178 23.92 -4.64 6.31
N MET A 179 22.88 -3.94 5.89
CA MET A 179 21.59 -4.53 5.51
C MET A 179 21.41 -4.42 4.01
N GLU A 180 21.10 -5.53 3.35
CA GLU A 180 20.75 -5.56 1.94
C GLU A 180 19.40 -4.86 1.69
N ILE A 181 19.31 -4.05 0.63
CA ILE A 181 18.06 -3.43 0.22
C ILE A 181 17.34 -4.30 -0.79
N GLY A 182 16.05 -4.54 -0.55
CA GLY A 182 15.19 -5.27 -1.47
C GLY A 182 14.69 -4.40 -2.63
N SER A 183 14.10 -5.06 -3.63
CA SER A 183 13.54 -4.42 -4.83
C SER A 183 12.56 -3.27 -4.51
N PRO A 184 11.63 -3.38 -3.54
CA PRO A 184 10.69 -2.29 -3.25
C PRO A 184 11.37 -0.99 -2.82
N PHE A 185 12.42 -1.06 -2.00
CA PHE A 185 13.13 0.14 -1.56
C PHE A 185 14.03 0.70 -2.66
N ALA A 186 14.68 -0.16 -3.46
CA ALA A 186 15.43 0.29 -4.64
C ALA A 186 14.53 1.03 -5.65
N GLN A 187 13.31 0.54 -5.90
CA GLN A 187 12.33 1.21 -6.75
C GLN A 187 11.88 2.57 -6.17
N TYR A 188 11.71 2.66 -4.85
CA TYR A 188 11.46 3.93 -4.17
C TYR A 188 12.60 4.92 -4.40
N LEU A 189 13.85 4.47 -4.20
CA LEU A 189 15.02 5.30 -4.40
C LEU A 189 15.07 5.82 -5.85
N GLU A 190 14.94 4.94 -6.85
CA GLU A 190 14.95 5.33 -8.27
C GLU A 190 13.86 6.36 -8.59
N LYS A 191 12.63 6.15 -8.10
CA LYS A 191 11.52 7.08 -8.27
C LYS A 191 11.84 8.48 -7.73
N TYR A 192 12.58 8.56 -6.63
CA TYR A 192 12.93 9.80 -5.95
C TYR A 192 14.40 10.22 -6.16
N LYS A 193 15.05 9.75 -7.22
CA LYS A 193 16.47 9.99 -7.48
C LYS A 193 16.83 11.49 -7.50
N SER A 194 16.03 12.32 -8.17
CA SER A 194 16.28 13.77 -8.25
C SER A 194 16.31 14.44 -6.87
N PRO A 195 15.22 14.38 -6.05
CA PRO A 195 15.25 15.01 -4.73
C PRO A 195 16.27 14.36 -3.77
N LEU A 196 16.62 13.08 -3.97
CA LEU A 196 17.68 12.43 -3.19
C LEU A 196 19.07 12.94 -3.54
N SER A 197 19.33 13.29 -4.80
CA SER A 197 20.66 13.70 -5.27
C SER A 197 21.05 15.13 -4.87
N GLU A 198 20.05 15.96 -4.57
CA GLU A 198 20.24 17.37 -4.19
C GLU A 198 20.65 17.53 -2.71
N ASP A 199 20.40 16.52 -1.87
CA ASP A 199 20.66 16.57 -0.43
C ASP A 199 21.89 15.73 -0.03
N ILE A 200 22.97 16.38 0.38
CA ILE A 200 24.20 15.73 0.87
C ILE A 200 23.92 14.77 2.04
N ALA A 201 22.88 15.05 2.84
CA ALA A 201 22.47 14.18 3.94
C ALA A 201 21.91 12.82 3.48
N MET A 202 21.69 12.63 2.18
CA MET A 202 21.23 11.38 1.57
C MET A 202 22.36 10.48 1.05
N GLY A 203 23.63 10.84 1.27
CA GLY A 203 24.79 10.12 0.74
C GLY A 203 24.80 8.61 1.04
N GLN A 204 24.19 8.15 2.14
CA GLN A 204 24.03 6.73 2.46
C GLN A 204 23.21 5.91 1.45
N PHE A 205 22.41 6.58 0.60
CA PHE A 205 21.61 5.95 -0.45
C PHE A 205 22.27 5.98 -1.83
N PHE A 206 23.55 6.38 -1.87
CA PHE A 206 24.35 6.45 -3.08
C PHE A 206 25.65 5.67 -2.92
N LYS A 207 26.10 5.06 -4.02
CA LYS A 207 27.41 4.42 -4.13
C LYS A 207 28.06 4.89 -5.44
N ALA A 208 29.24 5.51 -5.32
CA ALA A 208 29.94 6.13 -6.45
C ALA A 208 29.05 7.09 -7.27
N GLY A 209 28.21 7.88 -6.60
CA GLY A 209 27.31 8.85 -7.25
C GLY A 209 26.08 8.24 -7.92
N GLN A 210 25.91 6.91 -7.87
CA GLN A 210 24.71 6.22 -8.35
C GLN A 210 23.82 5.81 -7.19
N ILE A 211 22.51 5.79 -7.42
CA ILE A 211 21.55 5.37 -6.42
C ILE A 211 21.65 3.86 -6.18
N LEU A 212 21.42 3.44 -4.93
CA LEU A 212 21.52 2.02 -4.58
C LEU A 212 20.46 1.18 -5.30
N LYS A 213 20.88 0.01 -5.78
CA LYS A 213 20.06 -0.99 -6.46
C LYS A 213 19.70 -2.15 -5.54
N SER A 214 18.69 -2.93 -5.94
CA SER A 214 18.32 -4.17 -5.24
C SER A 214 19.54 -5.08 -5.12
N GLY A 215 19.77 -5.64 -3.93
CA GLY A 215 20.95 -6.46 -3.65
C GLY A 215 22.17 -5.69 -3.14
N GLU A 216 22.17 -4.36 -3.22
CA GLU A 216 23.19 -3.55 -2.57
C GLU A 216 22.85 -3.33 -1.09
N SER A 217 23.80 -2.83 -0.30
CA SER A 217 23.64 -2.70 1.14
C SER A 217 23.76 -1.27 1.64
N ILE A 218 22.98 -0.96 2.67
CA ILE A 218 23.10 0.25 3.48
C ILE A 218 23.75 -0.08 4.83
N PRO A 219 24.46 0.88 5.47
CA PRO A 219 24.95 0.68 6.82
C PRO A 219 23.79 0.48 7.79
N SER A 220 23.97 -0.45 8.73
CA SER A 220 22.97 -0.74 9.76
C SER A 220 22.82 0.43 10.74
N LEU A 221 21.60 0.61 11.23
CA LEU A 221 21.28 1.67 12.18
C LEU A 221 21.96 1.42 13.53
N LYS A 222 22.54 2.48 14.09
CA LYS A 222 22.99 2.49 15.49
C LYS A 222 21.80 2.63 16.42
N TRP A 223 21.08 1.53 16.65
CA TRP A 223 19.80 1.48 17.37
C TRP A 223 19.82 2.18 18.72
N THR A 224 20.90 2.01 19.50
CA THR A 224 21.02 2.64 20.81
C THR A 224 21.13 4.18 20.77
N ARG A 225 21.46 4.77 19.61
CA ARG A 225 21.48 6.23 19.41
C ARG A 225 20.12 6.80 19.00
N LEU A 226 19.21 5.96 18.49
CA LEU A 226 17.94 6.39 17.94
C LEU A 226 17.05 7.18 18.92
N PRO A 227 16.90 6.78 20.21
CA PRO A 227 16.11 7.56 21.16
C PRO A 227 16.58 9.01 21.32
N LYS A 228 17.91 9.23 21.33
CA LYS A 228 18.50 10.57 21.42
C LYS A 228 18.22 11.40 20.17
N LEU A 229 18.23 10.75 19.01
CA LEU A 229 17.98 11.40 17.72
C LEU A 229 16.51 11.81 17.56
N LEU A 230 15.57 10.97 18.01
CA LEU A 230 14.15 11.21 17.88
C LEU A 230 13.60 12.21 18.90
N LYS A 231 14.27 12.37 20.05
CA LYS A 231 13.92 13.29 21.14
C LYS A 231 12.52 13.09 21.77
N ASP A 232 11.80 12.03 21.38
CA ASP A 232 10.48 11.67 21.92
C ASP A 232 10.56 10.29 22.57
N ASN A 233 10.25 10.23 23.87
CA ASN A 233 10.24 8.98 24.63
C ASN A 233 8.88 8.67 25.28
N GLU A 234 7.85 9.43 24.93
CA GLU A 234 6.52 9.26 25.49
C GLU A 234 5.72 8.22 24.68
N PRO A 235 5.19 7.18 25.35
CA PRO A 235 4.36 6.17 24.69
C PRO A 235 3.07 6.81 24.17
N LEU A 236 2.64 6.35 22.99
CA LEU A 236 1.36 6.75 22.40
C LEU A 236 0.34 5.64 22.65
N SER A 237 -0.76 5.96 23.34
CA SER A 237 -1.88 5.02 23.45
C SER A 237 -2.47 4.72 22.07
N PRO A 238 -2.85 3.46 21.77
CA PRO A 238 -3.49 3.13 20.51
C PRO A 238 -4.85 3.83 20.41
N LEU A 239 -5.22 4.21 19.19
CA LEU A 239 -6.55 4.68 18.88
C LEU A 239 -7.56 3.59 19.24
N ARG A 240 -8.71 4.02 19.76
CA ARG A 240 -9.91 3.19 19.77
C ARG A 240 -10.42 3.14 18.32
N SER A 241 -9.86 2.26 17.52
CA SER A 241 -10.36 2.04 16.16
C SER A 241 -11.80 1.58 16.25
N PRO A 242 -12.75 2.22 15.55
CA PRO A 242 -14.10 1.67 15.45
C PRO A 242 -13.99 0.27 14.85
N VAL A 243 -14.64 -0.68 15.51
CA VAL A 243 -14.82 -2.04 14.99
C VAL A 243 -16.24 -2.10 14.46
N PHE A 244 -16.37 -2.12 13.14
CA PHE A 244 -17.66 -2.20 12.46
C PHE A 244 -18.03 -3.67 12.30
N ASN A 245 -19.16 -4.07 12.89
CA ASN A 245 -19.76 -5.36 12.63
C ASN A 245 -20.60 -5.24 11.36
N SER A 246 -20.36 -6.10 10.38
CA SER A 246 -21.18 -6.17 9.17
C SER A 246 -22.51 -6.86 9.45
N THR A 247 -23.55 -6.36 8.80
CA THR A 247 -24.89 -6.97 8.73
C THR A 247 -25.16 -7.59 7.36
N SER A 248 -24.30 -7.35 6.36
CA SER A 248 -24.48 -7.83 4.98
C SER A 248 -24.21 -9.33 4.80
N PHE A 249 -23.70 -10.03 5.83
CA PHE A 249 -23.30 -11.44 5.75
C PHE A 249 -23.99 -12.27 6.86
N GLU A 250 -25.19 -12.77 6.59
CA GLU A 250 -26.09 -13.35 7.60
C GLU A 250 -25.50 -14.55 8.38
N SER A 251 -24.67 -15.38 7.73
CA SER A 251 -24.09 -16.59 8.34
C SER A 251 -22.68 -16.40 8.91
N THR A 252 -22.10 -15.20 8.78
CA THR A 252 -20.68 -14.99 8.99
C THR A 252 -20.47 -13.66 9.71
N LYS A 253 -19.88 -13.72 10.90
CA LYS A 253 -19.55 -12.52 11.67
C LYS A 253 -18.31 -11.86 11.07
N VAL A 254 -18.50 -10.72 10.42
CA VAL A 254 -17.42 -9.92 9.84
C VAL A 254 -17.22 -8.66 10.69
N GLN A 255 -16.00 -8.46 11.17
CA GLN A 255 -15.59 -7.30 11.96
C GLN A 255 -14.42 -6.58 11.27
N CYS A 256 -14.61 -5.34 10.85
CA CYS A 256 -13.58 -4.58 10.14
C CYS A 256 -13.23 -3.27 10.85
N ASN A 257 -12.04 -2.74 10.59
CA ASN A 257 -11.66 -1.38 11.03
C ASN A 257 -12.19 -0.26 10.12
N PHE A 258 -13.12 -0.59 9.23
CA PHE A 258 -13.87 0.31 8.36
C PHE A 258 -15.29 -0.24 8.18
N ASP A 259 -16.24 0.60 7.80
CA ASP A 259 -17.62 0.17 7.53
C ASP A 259 -17.70 -0.54 6.18
N ILE A 260 -17.77 -1.87 6.21
CA ILE A 260 -17.84 -2.71 5.01
C ILE A 260 -19.24 -2.73 4.38
N ASP A 261 -20.29 -2.40 5.15
CA ASP A 261 -21.68 -2.35 4.67
C ASP A 261 -21.94 -1.13 3.78
N LEU A 262 -20.98 -0.21 3.67
CA LEU A 262 -21.03 0.86 2.67
C LEU A 262 -21.06 0.29 1.24
N TYR A 263 -20.37 -0.82 0.98
CA TYR A 263 -20.26 -1.37 -0.36
C TYR A 263 -21.51 -2.11 -0.82
N SER A 264 -22.28 -2.73 0.10
CA SER A 264 -23.59 -3.29 -0.24
C SER A 264 -24.61 -2.21 -0.64
N LYS A 265 -24.36 -0.96 -0.22
CA LYS A 265 -25.13 0.23 -0.62
C LYS A 265 -24.50 1.00 -1.77
N SER A 266 -23.49 0.44 -2.44
CA SER A 266 -22.74 1.09 -3.53
C SER A 266 -22.13 2.44 -3.13
N VAL A 267 -21.62 2.55 -1.90
CA VAL A 267 -20.88 3.73 -1.43
C VAL A 267 -19.38 3.41 -1.42
N TYR A 268 -18.62 4.00 -2.34
CA TYR A 268 -17.17 3.75 -2.49
C TYR A 268 -16.34 4.92 -1.95
N LEU A 269 -15.38 4.63 -1.07
CA LEU A 269 -14.59 5.64 -0.35
C LEU A 269 -13.29 5.97 -1.08
N VAL A 270 -13.40 6.37 -2.35
CA VAL A 270 -12.25 6.69 -3.20
C VAL A 270 -11.35 7.71 -2.51
N ARG A 271 -10.06 7.36 -2.34
CA ARG A 271 -9.08 8.27 -1.74
C ARG A 271 -8.75 9.43 -2.70
N PRO A 272 -8.79 10.68 -2.24
CA PRO A 272 -8.35 11.84 -3.02
C PRO A 272 -6.82 12.08 -2.95
N ASP A 273 -6.10 11.40 -2.06
CA ASP A 273 -4.70 11.69 -1.69
C ASP A 273 -3.67 11.10 -2.68
N PRO A 274 -2.38 11.52 -2.61
CA PRO A 274 -1.32 11.17 -3.58
C PRO A 274 -0.88 9.69 -3.57
N GLY A 275 -1.50 8.86 -2.73
CA GLY A 275 -1.20 7.46 -2.54
C GLY A 275 -0.57 7.22 -1.16
N VAL A 276 -0.76 6.01 -0.64
CA VAL A 276 -0.12 5.56 0.59
C VAL A 276 0.83 4.42 0.29
N ASN A 277 2.04 4.48 0.84
CA ASN A 277 2.96 3.37 0.81
C ASN A 277 2.77 2.53 2.07
N TYR A 278 2.49 1.24 1.86
CA TYR A 278 2.29 0.27 2.92
C TYR A 278 3.45 -0.73 2.94
N ASN A 279 3.79 -1.16 4.14
CA ASN A 279 4.59 -2.36 4.38
C ASN A 279 3.82 -3.28 5.32
N ILE A 280 3.93 -4.58 5.09
CA ILE A 280 3.30 -5.62 5.89
C ILE A 280 4.29 -6.73 6.19
N LEU A 281 4.17 -7.29 7.38
CA LEU A 281 4.90 -8.46 7.78
C LEU A 281 4.04 -9.33 8.70
N ALA A 282 4.13 -10.64 8.51
CA ALA A 282 3.46 -11.62 9.34
C ALA A 282 4.44 -12.69 9.86
N ARG A 283 4.23 -13.12 11.10
CA ARG A 283 4.90 -14.26 11.73
C ARG A 283 3.84 -15.13 12.40
N LEU A 284 3.85 -16.42 12.12
CA LEU A 284 2.88 -17.35 12.69
C LEU A 284 3.59 -18.57 13.29
N LYS A 285 3.11 -19.00 14.46
CA LYS A 285 3.54 -20.19 15.20
C LYS A 285 2.30 -20.89 15.77
N LYS A 286 1.86 -22.02 15.23
CA LYS A 286 0.69 -22.77 15.75
C LYS A 286 -0.47 -21.83 16.16
N ASN A 287 -0.66 -21.59 17.47
CA ASN A 287 -1.76 -20.79 18.04
C ASN A 287 -1.37 -19.36 18.46
N THR A 288 -0.19 -18.90 18.04
CA THR A 288 0.29 -17.54 18.27
C THR A 288 0.85 -16.94 17.00
N GLY A 289 0.80 -15.62 16.90
CA GLY A 289 1.30 -14.93 15.71
C GLY A 289 1.15 -13.43 15.80
N PHE A 290 1.67 -12.74 14.82
CA PHE A 290 1.36 -11.34 14.59
C PHE A 290 1.30 -11.02 13.10
N VAL A 291 0.55 -9.97 12.79
CA VAL A 291 0.63 -9.21 11.55
C VAL A 291 0.84 -7.76 11.95
N PHE A 292 1.82 -7.09 11.35
CA PHE A 292 1.91 -5.64 11.47
C PHE A 292 1.90 -4.99 10.09
N ILE A 293 1.33 -3.80 10.05
CA ILE A 293 1.26 -2.96 8.87
C ILE A 293 1.79 -1.58 9.26
N SER A 294 2.78 -1.08 8.52
CA SER A 294 3.20 0.31 8.61
C SER A 294 2.77 1.07 7.37
N SER A 295 2.36 2.32 7.54
CA SER A 295 1.87 3.13 6.42
C SER A 295 2.26 4.60 6.52
N VAL A 296 2.63 5.16 5.37
CA VAL A 296 3.01 6.57 5.22
C VAL A 296 2.35 7.17 3.99
N GLU A 297 2.02 8.46 4.07
CA GLU A 297 1.60 9.24 2.90
C GLU A 297 2.75 9.35 1.89
N LEU A 298 2.43 9.31 0.60
CA LEU A 298 3.42 9.48 -0.45
C LEU A 298 3.94 10.92 -0.46
N GLN A 299 5.24 11.09 -0.27
CA GLN A 299 5.92 12.39 -0.34
C GLN A 299 7.41 12.22 -0.67
N ASP A 300 8.05 13.34 -0.99
CA ASP A 300 9.49 13.38 -1.21
C ASP A 300 10.27 13.00 0.06
N PRO A 301 11.37 12.24 -0.10
CA PRO A 301 12.17 11.80 1.03
C PRO A 301 12.82 13.00 1.72
N LYS A 302 12.75 13.02 3.05
CA LYS A 302 13.42 14.02 3.89
C LYS A 302 14.31 13.30 4.90
N PRO A 303 15.62 13.56 4.96
CA PRO A 303 16.47 12.89 5.93
C PRO A 303 16.21 13.49 7.31
N ILE A 304 16.49 12.72 8.35
CA ILE A 304 16.46 13.25 9.71
C ILE A 304 17.78 13.93 10.09
N GLN A 305 18.89 13.40 9.54
CA GLN A 305 20.26 13.86 9.73
C GLN A 305 21.15 13.18 8.68
N ALA A 306 22.25 13.84 8.29
CA ALA A 306 23.27 13.25 7.43
C ALA A 306 23.84 11.94 7.99
N GLY A 307 24.00 10.93 7.13
CA GLY A 307 24.59 9.64 7.47
C GLY A 307 23.67 8.68 8.22
N VAL A 308 22.37 9.00 8.36
CA VAL A 308 21.38 8.14 8.98
C VAL A 308 20.40 7.63 7.93
N THR A 309 20.16 6.32 7.88
CA THR A 309 19.29 5.67 6.87
C THR A 309 17.79 5.82 7.15
N ILE A 310 17.38 6.64 8.13
CA ILE A 310 15.97 6.88 8.46
C ILE A 310 15.46 8.11 7.71
N LEU A 311 14.28 7.95 7.11
CA LEU A 311 13.56 9.02 6.44
C LEU A 311 12.45 9.58 7.33
N ARG A 312 12.32 10.91 7.38
CA ARG A 312 11.16 11.58 7.95
C ARG A 312 9.98 11.36 7.02
N GLN A 313 8.89 10.82 7.56
CA GLN A 313 7.66 10.57 6.80
C GLN A 313 6.42 11.25 7.42
N LEU A 314 5.30 11.23 6.71
CA LEU A 314 3.99 11.59 7.24
C LEU A 314 3.17 10.31 7.46
N PRO A 315 2.55 10.11 8.65
CA PRO A 315 1.74 8.93 8.90
C PRO A 315 0.51 8.92 7.99
N ALA A 316 0.14 7.75 7.48
CA ALA A 316 -1.06 7.62 6.67
C ALA A 316 -2.33 8.01 7.45
N LEU A 317 -3.15 8.89 6.89
CA LEU A 317 -4.37 9.39 7.54
C LEU A 317 -5.42 8.28 7.71
N ARG A 318 -5.58 7.43 6.68
CA ARG A 318 -6.48 6.27 6.71
C ARG A 318 -5.70 4.98 6.99
N PRO A 319 -6.19 4.10 7.87
CA PRO A 319 -5.54 2.82 8.13
C PRO A 319 -5.64 1.91 6.90
N ALA A 320 -4.77 0.91 6.81
CA ALA A 320 -5.02 -0.23 5.96
C ALA A 320 -6.29 -0.95 6.43
N PRO A 321 -7.20 -1.34 5.52
CA PRO A 321 -8.36 -2.15 5.88
C PRO A 321 -7.92 -3.52 6.39
N ILE A 322 -8.50 -3.91 7.53
CA ILE A 322 -8.33 -5.21 8.17
C ILE A 322 -9.71 -5.70 8.56
N CYS A 323 -10.02 -6.95 8.24
CA CYS A 323 -11.24 -7.64 8.64
C CYS A 323 -10.92 -8.95 9.34
N LEU A 324 -11.61 -9.21 10.46
CA LEU A 324 -11.70 -10.51 11.11
C LEU A 324 -13.04 -11.13 10.73
N VAL A 325 -12.98 -12.35 10.20
CA VAL A 325 -14.14 -13.10 9.70
C VAL A 325 -14.26 -14.37 10.53
N GLU A 326 -15.42 -14.59 11.16
CA GLU A 326 -15.70 -15.75 12.00
C GLU A 326 -17.02 -16.38 11.53
N ARG A 327 -16.99 -17.64 11.09
CA ARG A 327 -18.18 -18.34 10.60
C ARG A 327 -18.69 -19.38 11.60
N GLU A 328 -17.81 -20.29 12.00
CA GLU A 328 -18.11 -21.38 12.92
C GLU A 328 -17.04 -21.45 14.02
N LYS A 329 -17.25 -22.29 15.03
CA LYS A 329 -16.23 -22.53 16.05
C LYS A 329 -14.96 -23.04 15.38
N ASP A 330 -13.84 -22.40 15.70
CA ASP A 330 -12.52 -22.70 15.14
C ASP A 330 -12.33 -22.41 13.63
N HIS A 331 -13.25 -21.70 12.98
CA HIS A 331 -13.05 -21.12 11.64
C HIS A 331 -12.88 -19.60 11.73
N GLN A 332 -11.68 -19.10 11.45
CA GLN A 332 -11.38 -17.66 11.48
C GLN A 332 -10.45 -17.24 10.33
N LEU A 333 -10.76 -16.12 9.69
CA LEU A 333 -9.86 -15.47 8.72
C LEU A 333 -9.51 -14.06 9.20
N LEU A 334 -8.23 -13.68 9.12
CA LEU A 334 -7.78 -12.30 9.26
C LEU A 334 -7.29 -11.85 7.90
N MET A 335 -7.96 -10.85 7.33
CA MET A 335 -7.72 -10.38 5.97
C MET A 335 -7.27 -8.92 5.99
N SER A 336 -6.29 -8.56 5.18
CA SER A 336 -5.90 -7.17 4.97
C SER A 336 -5.57 -6.87 3.51
N SER A 337 -5.90 -5.66 3.07
CA SER A 337 -5.69 -5.18 1.70
C SER A 337 -4.88 -3.88 1.71
N LEU A 338 -3.79 -3.82 0.95
CA LEU A 338 -2.76 -2.78 1.12
C LEU A 338 -2.59 -1.86 -0.09
N LYS A 339 -3.14 -2.21 -1.24
CA LYS A 339 -2.95 -1.42 -2.48
C LYS A 339 -4.29 -1.17 -3.15
N GLY A 340 -4.35 -0.09 -3.93
CA GLY A 340 -5.53 0.35 -4.67
C GLY A 340 -6.08 1.68 -4.16
N ARG A 341 -6.98 2.29 -4.94
CA ARG A 341 -7.62 3.57 -4.57
C ARG A 341 -8.62 3.41 -3.43
N ASP A 342 -9.23 2.24 -3.32
CA ASP A 342 -10.12 1.83 -2.25
C ASP A 342 -9.88 0.34 -1.90
N PRO A 343 -8.86 0.05 -1.07
CA PRO A 343 -8.47 -1.34 -0.79
C PRO A 343 -9.55 -2.12 -0.02
N GLY A 344 -10.53 -1.45 0.60
CA GLY A 344 -11.63 -2.10 1.32
C GLY A 344 -12.59 -2.83 0.39
N GLN A 345 -12.80 -2.33 -0.83
CA GLN A 345 -13.58 -3.03 -1.86
C GLN A 345 -13.01 -4.42 -2.17
N HIS A 346 -11.70 -4.60 -2.13
CA HIS A 346 -11.08 -5.90 -2.39
C HIS A 346 -11.48 -6.94 -1.34
N LEU A 347 -11.57 -6.53 -0.06
CA LEU A 347 -12.00 -7.42 1.02
C LEU A 347 -13.48 -7.76 0.90
N TYR A 348 -14.30 -6.76 0.57
CA TYR A 348 -15.74 -6.96 0.33
C TYR A 348 -16.01 -7.92 -0.83
N ASN A 349 -15.33 -7.75 -1.96
CA ASN A 349 -15.49 -8.62 -3.12
C ASN A 349 -15.12 -10.07 -2.81
N LEU A 350 -14.05 -10.31 -2.04
CA LEU A 350 -13.68 -11.66 -1.63
C LEU A 350 -14.73 -12.31 -0.72
N LEU A 351 -15.37 -11.53 0.15
CA LEU A 351 -16.50 -12.01 0.97
C LEU A 351 -17.74 -12.30 0.11
N GLN A 352 -18.03 -11.47 -0.91
CA GLN A 352 -19.09 -11.78 -1.89
C GLN A 352 -18.80 -13.08 -2.65
N TYR A 353 -17.54 -13.37 -2.93
CA TYR A 353 -17.11 -14.64 -3.50
C TYR A 353 -17.08 -15.79 -2.48
N SER A 354 -17.56 -15.59 -1.26
CA SER A 354 -17.65 -16.62 -0.22
C SER A 354 -16.30 -17.18 0.25
N ILE A 355 -15.26 -16.35 0.31
CA ILE A 355 -13.94 -16.76 0.85
C ILE A 355 -14.03 -17.32 2.28
N ASP A 356 -15.02 -16.89 3.06
CA ASP A 356 -15.36 -17.36 4.41
C ASP A 356 -15.83 -18.83 4.43
N ARG A 357 -16.03 -19.45 3.27
CA ARG A 357 -16.34 -20.88 3.13
C ARG A 357 -15.12 -21.75 2.89
N ALA A 358 -13.93 -21.18 2.72
CA ALA A 358 -12.71 -21.95 2.53
C ALA A 358 -12.47 -22.90 3.72
N THR A 359 -12.21 -24.17 3.44
CA THR A 359 -11.98 -25.19 4.48
C THR A 359 -10.50 -25.42 4.78
N LYS A 360 -9.61 -24.87 3.95
CA LYS A 360 -8.15 -24.97 4.07
C LYS A 360 -7.45 -23.80 3.38
N ILE A 361 -6.17 -23.60 3.65
CA ILE A 361 -5.43 -22.42 3.17
C ILE A 361 -5.20 -22.42 1.65
N GLU A 362 -5.21 -23.57 1.00
CA GLU A 362 -5.07 -23.70 -0.46
C GLU A 362 -6.32 -23.20 -1.19
N GLU A 363 -7.49 -23.34 -0.56
CA GLU A 363 -8.75 -22.80 -1.09
C GLU A 363 -8.75 -21.28 -0.99
N VAL A 364 -8.27 -20.72 0.12
CA VAL A 364 -8.05 -19.26 0.26
C VAL A 364 -7.18 -18.73 -0.90
N GLY A 365 -6.08 -19.41 -1.22
CA GLY A 365 -5.24 -19.02 -2.36
C GLY A 365 -5.98 -19.03 -3.70
N THR A 366 -6.96 -19.93 -3.87
CA THR A 366 -7.83 -19.97 -5.05
C THR A 366 -8.76 -18.75 -5.10
N TYR A 367 -9.35 -18.35 -3.97
CA TYR A 367 -10.13 -17.12 -3.88
C TYR A 367 -9.31 -15.86 -4.16
N LEU A 368 -8.08 -15.80 -3.64
CA LEU A 368 -7.18 -14.67 -3.89
C LEU A 368 -6.80 -14.52 -5.36
N SER A 369 -6.84 -15.62 -6.12
CA SER A 369 -6.50 -15.64 -7.54
C SER A 369 -7.60 -15.11 -8.44
N PHE A 370 -8.86 -15.03 -7.96
CA PHE A 370 -9.99 -14.53 -8.76
C PHE A 370 -9.76 -13.11 -9.27
N PRO A 371 -10.29 -12.77 -10.46
CA PRO A 371 -10.20 -11.44 -11.02
C PRO A 371 -10.90 -10.43 -10.12
N ARG A 372 -10.24 -9.31 -9.89
CA ARG A 372 -10.78 -8.21 -9.10
C ARG A 372 -11.38 -7.15 -9.98
N HIS A 373 -12.31 -6.42 -9.37
CA HIS A 373 -12.83 -5.18 -9.88
C HIS A 373 -12.84 -4.14 -8.77
N GLN A 374 -12.80 -2.87 -9.17
CA GLN A 374 -12.95 -1.73 -8.27
C GLN A 374 -13.83 -0.69 -8.95
N PHE A 375 -14.88 -0.29 -8.25
CA PHE A 375 -15.75 0.80 -8.67
C PHE A 375 -15.17 2.13 -8.22
N LEU A 376 -15.20 3.10 -9.13
CA LEU A 376 -14.78 4.47 -8.89
C LEU A 376 -15.93 5.43 -9.20
N TYR A 377 -16.15 6.42 -8.35
CA TYR A 377 -17.13 7.48 -8.57
C TYR A 377 -16.48 8.81 -8.97
N GLY A 378 -17.20 9.59 -9.76
CA GLY A 378 -16.79 10.90 -10.27
C GLY A 378 -15.70 10.86 -11.35
N PRO A 379 -15.98 10.44 -12.60
CA PRO A 379 -17.19 9.79 -13.13
C PRO A 379 -17.30 8.30 -12.75
N ALA A 380 -18.51 7.74 -12.83
CA ALA A 380 -18.75 6.31 -12.59
C ALA A 380 -18.01 5.45 -13.62
N ARG A 381 -17.19 4.52 -13.14
CA ARG A 381 -16.40 3.59 -13.97
C ARG A 381 -15.94 2.40 -13.14
N MET A 382 -15.58 1.32 -13.82
CA MET A 382 -14.99 0.13 -13.21
C MET A 382 -13.56 -0.08 -13.71
N LEU A 383 -12.66 -0.39 -12.79
CA LEU A 383 -11.40 -1.04 -13.12
C LEU A 383 -11.59 -2.55 -13.03
N TYR A 384 -11.11 -3.32 -14.01
CA TYR A 384 -11.25 -4.77 -14.03
C TYR A 384 -9.96 -5.48 -14.48
N GLU A 385 -9.63 -6.58 -13.80
CA GLU A 385 -8.51 -7.45 -14.16
C GLU A 385 -8.88 -8.46 -15.24
N SER A 386 -9.05 -7.98 -16.48
CA SER A 386 -9.49 -8.87 -17.57
C SER A 386 -8.50 -10.00 -17.88
N SER A 387 -7.21 -9.87 -17.56
CA SER A 387 -6.21 -10.95 -17.74
C SER A 387 -6.41 -12.16 -16.85
N ARG A 388 -7.15 -12.00 -15.75
CA ARG A 388 -7.53 -13.07 -14.82
C ARG A 388 -9.02 -13.43 -14.96
N GLY A 389 -9.73 -12.68 -15.81
CA GLY A 389 -11.14 -12.78 -16.04
C GLY A 389 -11.53 -13.90 -17.01
N SER A 390 -12.82 -14.24 -17.00
CA SER A 390 -13.45 -14.98 -18.10
C SER A 390 -14.24 -13.99 -18.96
N ALA A 391 -14.49 -14.35 -20.22
CA ALA A 391 -15.37 -13.59 -21.11
C ALA A 391 -16.77 -13.39 -20.47
N THR A 392 -17.30 -14.42 -19.81
CA THR A 392 -18.60 -14.37 -19.13
C THR A 392 -18.64 -13.34 -18.00
N ASN A 393 -17.57 -13.23 -17.21
CA ASN A 393 -17.48 -12.22 -16.15
C ASN A 393 -17.45 -10.81 -16.75
N LEU A 394 -16.68 -10.63 -17.82
CA LEU A 394 -16.59 -9.35 -18.53
C LEU A 394 -17.94 -8.96 -19.17
N GLU A 395 -18.63 -9.89 -19.84
CA GLU A 395 -19.95 -9.66 -20.42
C GLU A 395 -20.98 -9.24 -19.37
N SER A 396 -20.90 -9.80 -18.17
CA SER A 396 -21.78 -9.42 -17.05
C SER A 396 -21.55 -7.98 -16.62
N PHE A 397 -20.29 -7.50 -16.62
CA PHE A 397 -19.97 -6.11 -16.32
C PHE A 397 -20.30 -5.17 -17.47
N LEU A 398 -20.11 -5.59 -18.73
CA LEU A 398 -20.43 -4.77 -19.91
C LEU A 398 -21.94 -4.46 -20.04
N LYS A 399 -22.80 -5.27 -19.42
CA LYS A 399 -24.24 -4.98 -19.29
C LYS A 399 -24.54 -3.86 -18.29
N MET A 400 -23.59 -3.51 -17.43
CA MET A 400 -23.71 -2.40 -16.52
C MET A 400 -23.26 -1.14 -17.27
N ASP A 401 -24.15 -0.15 -17.39
CA ASP A 401 -23.99 1.06 -18.23
C ASP A 401 -22.92 2.04 -17.67
N PHE A 402 -21.68 1.59 -17.52
CA PHE A 402 -20.53 2.41 -17.17
C PHE A 402 -19.24 1.90 -17.85
N PRO A 403 -18.28 2.79 -18.13
CA PRO A 403 -17.01 2.40 -18.75
C PRO A 403 -16.21 1.41 -17.90
N ILE A 404 -15.63 0.40 -18.56
CA ILE A 404 -14.73 -0.59 -17.96
C ILE A 404 -13.31 -0.36 -18.49
N TYR A 405 -12.37 -0.20 -17.57
CA TYR A 405 -10.95 -0.06 -17.90
C TYR A 405 -10.19 -1.31 -17.45
N HIS A 406 -9.32 -1.80 -18.32
CA HIS A 406 -8.41 -2.87 -17.96
C HIS A 406 -7.37 -2.38 -16.94
N SER A 407 -7.13 -3.18 -15.91
CA SER A 407 -5.96 -3.06 -15.04
C SER A 407 -5.26 -4.41 -14.95
N PRO A 408 -3.93 -4.48 -15.12
CA PRO A 408 -3.22 -5.75 -15.03
C PRO A 408 -3.22 -6.34 -13.61
N ALA A 409 -3.31 -5.48 -12.58
CA ALA A 409 -3.40 -5.87 -11.18
C ALA A 409 -4.15 -4.80 -10.35
N LEU A 410 -5.07 -5.23 -9.49
CA LEU A 410 -5.87 -4.43 -8.58
C LEU A 410 -5.65 -4.88 -7.15
N GLY A 411 -4.80 -4.12 -6.47
CA GLY A 411 -4.50 -4.31 -5.07
C GLY A 411 -3.81 -5.63 -4.74
N GLU A 412 -3.64 -5.84 -3.45
CA GLU A 412 -3.13 -7.09 -2.89
C GLU A 412 -3.87 -7.41 -1.59
N VAL A 413 -4.06 -8.70 -1.32
CA VAL A 413 -4.71 -9.18 -0.10
C VAL A 413 -3.86 -10.25 0.58
N TRP A 414 -3.72 -10.11 1.89
CA TRP A 414 -3.06 -11.08 2.75
C TRP A 414 -4.11 -11.70 3.66
N VAL A 415 -4.10 -13.03 3.77
CA VAL A 415 -5.08 -13.78 4.55
C VAL A 415 -4.38 -14.78 5.44
N TRP A 416 -4.53 -14.61 6.75
CA TRP A 416 -4.33 -15.70 7.69
C TRP A 416 -5.65 -16.46 7.84
N GLY A 417 -5.57 -17.78 7.91
CA GLY A 417 -6.73 -18.62 8.15
C GLY A 417 -6.47 -19.66 9.23
N LYS A 418 -7.48 -19.93 10.04
CA LYS A 418 -7.62 -21.13 10.87
C LYS A 418 -8.93 -21.81 10.48
N PHE A 419 -8.87 -23.12 10.32
CA PHE A 419 -9.97 -23.91 9.80
C PHE A 419 -10.40 -24.99 10.80
N GLN A 420 -11.57 -25.58 10.55
CA GLN A 420 -12.24 -26.51 11.47
C GLN A 420 -11.46 -27.79 11.75
N ASP A 421 -10.67 -28.24 10.78
CA ASP A 421 -9.77 -29.39 10.93
C ASP A 421 -8.57 -29.08 11.84
N GLY A 422 -8.49 -27.86 12.37
CA GLY A 422 -7.40 -27.37 13.20
C GLY A 422 -6.20 -26.89 12.39
N SER A 423 -6.24 -26.99 11.06
CA SER A 423 -5.20 -26.44 10.20
C SER A 423 -5.22 -24.91 10.29
N SER A 424 -4.04 -24.31 10.14
CA SER A 424 -3.92 -22.87 10.03
C SER A 424 -2.77 -22.52 9.12
N GLY A 425 -2.83 -21.35 8.50
CA GLY A 425 -1.86 -20.98 7.51
C GLY A 425 -1.95 -19.53 7.11
N LEU A 426 -1.09 -19.16 6.16
CA LEU A 426 -1.08 -17.86 5.54
C LEU A 426 -1.12 -18.03 4.03
N SER A 427 -1.99 -17.27 3.39
CA SER A 427 -2.05 -17.12 1.94
C SER A 427 -1.83 -15.66 1.60
N VAL A 428 -0.95 -15.42 0.64
CA VAL A 428 -0.63 -14.09 0.15
C VAL A 428 -0.98 -14.05 -1.33
N ASP A 429 -1.59 -12.96 -1.74
CA ASP A 429 -1.90 -12.72 -3.14
C ASP A 429 -0.64 -12.59 -3.98
N GLU A 430 -0.60 -13.29 -5.12
CA GLU A 430 0.51 -13.25 -6.07
C GLU A 430 0.69 -11.91 -6.80
N ARG A 431 -0.28 -10.99 -6.72
CA ARG A 431 -0.12 -9.61 -7.23
C ARG A 431 0.88 -8.79 -6.41
N THR A 432 1.28 -9.33 -5.25
CA THR A 432 2.30 -8.74 -4.39
C THR A 432 3.70 -9.06 -4.90
N GLN A 433 4.69 -8.31 -4.43
CA GLN A 433 6.09 -8.77 -4.40
C GLN A 433 6.40 -9.50 -3.09
N ALA A 434 5.39 -10.11 -2.47
CA ALA A 434 5.57 -10.79 -1.21
C ALA A 434 6.33 -12.10 -1.39
N SER A 435 6.98 -12.50 -0.32
CA SER A 435 7.59 -13.80 -0.17
C SER A 435 7.03 -14.47 1.07
N LEU A 436 6.89 -15.79 0.99
CA LEU A 436 6.53 -16.66 2.09
C LEU A 436 7.67 -17.63 2.35
N ARG A 437 8.10 -17.72 3.61
CA ARG A 437 9.06 -18.71 4.08
C ARG A 437 8.34 -19.72 4.94
N CYS A 438 8.25 -20.93 4.40
CA CYS A 438 7.68 -22.11 5.05
C CYS A 438 8.80 -23.05 5.53
N PRO A 439 8.57 -23.81 6.60
CA PRO A 439 9.36 -25.00 6.90
C PRO A 439 9.26 -25.99 5.73
N LYS A 440 10.35 -26.71 5.45
CA LYS A 440 10.37 -27.77 4.44
C LYS A 440 9.45 -28.93 4.81
#